data_AF-A0A3P7Q4T6-F1
#
_entry.id   AF-A0A3P7Q4T6-F1
#
_cell.length_a   1.000
_cell.length_b   1.000
_cell.length_c   1.000
_cell.angle_alpha   90.00
_cell.angle_beta   90.00
_cell.angle_gamma   90.00
#
_symmetry.space_group_name_H-M   'P 1'
#
loop_
_entity.id
_entity.type
_entity.pdbx_description
1 polymer ?
#
loop_
_entity_poly.entity_id
_entity_poly.type
_entity_poly.pdbx_seq_one_letter_code
_entity_poly.pdbx_strand_id
1 'polypeptide(L)'
;MMAKVLWATFIYKEFRSFQSSSLDHLSCALGFNNPQQPLQKTMSDGMKMTSLSEMRIGNGEKILIASVITGFAILYISYASAAIIISILLIKLISKLNYENNFWRNRGIRGPKPNLFFGSYFQLKNGIKPYDIENTKKYGSVFSYVSFIENNLDFYSMKKATIYTSISLKRAEIPIINNVVGNNKRSLRSKLMFVLRDDIWREIRRSISPTFSTAKLKNVCTI
;
A
#
# COMPACT_ATOMS: atom_id res chain seq x y z
N MET A 1 -15.78 -25.00 10.02
CA MET A 1 -16.92 -25.93 10.21
C MET A 1 -18.01 -25.32 11.10
N MET A 2 -17.68 -24.76 12.28
CA MET A 2 -18.68 -24.15 13.19
C MET A 2 -19.52 -23.00 12.60
N ALA A 3 -18.95 -22.08 11.80
CA ALA A 3 -19.72 -20.95 11.24
C ALA A 3 -20.85 -21.37 10.28
N LYS A 4 -20.67 -22.47 9.54
CA LYS A 4 -21.71 -23.02 8.65
C LYS A 4 -22.86 -23.64 9.44
N VAL A 5 -22.56 -24.26 10.57
CA VAL A 5 -23.57 -24.83 11.49
C VAL A 5 -24.37 -23.71 12.16
N LEU A 6 -23.72 -22.61 12.57
CA LEU A 6 -24.40 -21.45 13.17
C LEU A 6 -25.34 -20.73 12.19
N TRP A 7 -24.97 -20.60 10.91
CA TRP A 7 -25.83 -19.96 9.91
C TRP A 7 -27.04 -20.83 9.53
N ALA A 8 -26.83 -22.14 9.36
CA ALA A 8 -27.92 -23.08 9.10
C ALA A 8 -28.92 -23.14 10.27
N THR A 9 -28.43 -23.10 11.51
CA THR A 9 -29.29 -23.08 12.71
C THR A 9 -30.05 -21.75 12.87
N PHE A 10 -29.46 -20.61 12.48
CA PHE A 10 -30.15 -19.32 12.46
C PHE A 10 -31.31 -19.30 11.45
N ILE A 11 -31.07 -19.72 10.20
CA ILE A 11 -32.14 -19.79 9.18
C ILE A 11 -33.24 -20.77 9.60
N TYR A 12 -32.86 -21.91 10.18
CA TYR A 12 -33.83 -22.88 10.69
C TYR A 12 -34.68 -22.29 11.82
N LYS A 13 -34.10 -21.49 12.71
CA LYS A 13 -34.81 -20.85 13.83
C LYS A 13 -35.80 -19.79 13.34
N GLU A 14 -35.39 -18.96 12.38
CA GLU A 14 -36.25 -17.90 11.83
C GLU A 14 -37.43 -18.47 11.04
N PHE A 15 -37.18 -19.45 10.17
CA PHE A 15 -38.23 -20.12 9.40
C PHE A 15 -39.24 -20.84 10.31
N ARG A 16 -38.75 -21.45 11.41
CA ARG A 16 -39.60 -22.09 12.41
C ARG A 16 -40.49 -21.09 13.15
N SER A 17 -40.00 -19.88 13.44
CA SER A 17 -40.78 -18.83 14.09
C SER A 17 -41.92 -18.29 13.20
N PHE A 18 -41.67 -18.19 11.90
CA PHE A 18 -42.69 -17.78 10.93
C PHE A 18 -43.79 -18.84 10.78
N GLN A 19 -43.40 -20.12 10.75
CA GLN A 19 -44.34 -21.22 10.64
C GLN A 19 -45.17 -21.45 11.92
N SER A 20 -44.64 -21.15 13.12
CA SER A 20 -45.45 -21.22 14.35
C SER A 20 -46.52 -20.12 14.38
N SER A 21 -46.16 -18.87 14.03
CA SER A 21 -47.13 -17.77 14.02
C SER A 21 -48.25 -17.97 12.99
N SER A 22 -47.99 -18.68 11.89
CA SER A 22 -49.01 -18.99 10.90
C SER A 22 -49.90 -20.18 11.27
N LEU A 23 -49.43 -21.10 12.09
CA LEU A 23 -50.25 -22.24 12.53
C LEU A 23 -51.18 -21.88 13.70
N ASP A 24 -50.77 -20.95 14.57
CA ASP A 24 -51.57 -20.56 15.72
C ASP A 24 -52.89 -19.84 15.33
N HIS A 25 -52.88 -19.04 14.25
CA HIS A 25 -54.09 -18.37 13.77
C HIS A 25 -55.07 -19.34 13.08
N LEU A 26 -54.57 -20.39 12.40
CA LEU A 26 -55.40 -21.40 11.75
C LEU A 26 -55.95 -22.42 12.75
N SER A 27 -55.20 -22.75 13.80
CA SER A 27 -55.63 -23.70 14.83
C SER A 27 -56.72 -23.13 15.73
N CYS A 28 -56.69 -21.83 16.04
CA CYS A 28 -57.75 -21.18 16.82
C CYS A 28 -59.08 -21.11 16.06
N ALA A 29 -59.04 -20.94 14.73
CA ALA A 29 -60.23 -20.81 13.91
C ALA A 29 -61.03 -22.12 13.75
N LEU A 30 -60.39 -23.28 13.94
CA LEU A 30 -61.01 -24.58 13.64
C LEU A 30 -61.22 -25.48 14.86
N GLY A 31 -60.90 -25.05 16.08
CA GLY A 31 -61.36 -25.69 17.32
C GLY A 31 -61.01 -27.19 17.51
N PHE A 32 -60.20 -27.77 16.64
CA PHE A 32 -59.77 -29.16 16.72
C PHE A 32 -58.42 -29.23 17.43
N ASN A 33 -58.45 -29.34 18.75
CA ASN A 33 -57.31 -29.88 19.51
C ASN A 33 -57.21 -31.38 19.22
N ASN A 34 -56.67 -31.73 18.05
CA ASN A 34 -56.51 -33.12 17.66
C ASN A 34 -55.19 -33.65 18.26
N PRO A 35 -55.22 -34.55 19.26
CA PRO A 35 -54.03 -35.05 19.97
C PRO A 35 -53.08 -35.89 19.09
N GLN A 36 -53.42 -36.09 17.80
CA GLN A 36 -52.58 -36.80 16.84
C GLN A 36 -51.52 -35.94 16.15
N GLN A 37 -51.61 -34.61 16.19
CA GLN A 37 -50.61 -33.74 15.56
C GLN A 37 -49.18 -33.92 16.12
N PRO A 38 -48.94 -34.06 17.43
CA PRO A 38 -47.60 -34.28 17.96
C PRO A 38 -47.00 -35.58 17.43
N LEU A 39 -47.82 -36.64 17.38
CA LEU A 39 -47.41 -37.99 16.98
C LEU A 39 -47.15 -38.09 15.48
N GLN A 40 -47.98 -37.45 14.65
CA GLN A 40 -47.71 -37.33 13.21
C GLN A 40 -46.44 -36.52 12.94
N LYS A 41 -46.18 -35.49 13.74
CA LYS A 41 -44.97 -34.68 13.64
C LYS A 41 -43.73 -35.48 14.05
N THR A 42 -43.77 -36.24 15.14
CA THR A 42 -42.64 -37.10 15.54
C THR A 42 -42.40 -38.23 14.55
N MET A 43 -43.45 -38.83 13.99
CA MET A 43 -43.32 -39.83 12.93
C MET A 43 -42.76 -39.22 11.64
N SER A 44 -43.23 -38.03 11.25
CA SER A 44 -42.70 -37.32 10.09
C SER A 44 -41.24 -36.91 10.28
N ASP A 45 -40.88 -36.42 11.47
CA ASP A 45 -39.51 -36.03 11.82
C ASP A 45 -38.59 -37.26 11.89
N GLY A 46 -39.06 -38.37 12.48
CA GLY A 46 -38.34 -39.65 12.51
C GLY A 46 -38.12 -40.22 11.11
N MET A 47 -39.15 -40.21 10.26
CA MET A 47 -39.09 -40.68 8.88
C MET A 47 -38.18 -39.78 8.00
N LYS A 48 -38.14 -38.47 8.26
CA LYS A 48 -37.17 -37.58 7.63
C LYS A 48 -35.74 -37.88 8.11
N MET A 49 -35.54 -38.12 9.41
CA MET A 49 -34.22 -38.47 9.96
C MET A 49 -33.70 -39.79 9.38
N THR A 50 -34.53 -40.83 9.29
CA THR A 50 -34.13 -42.11 8.68
C THR A 50 -33.79 -41.94 7.20
N SER A 51 -34.61 -41.18 6.45
CA SER A 51 -34.35 -40.93 5.02
C SER A 51 -33.03 -40.20 4.76
N LEU A 52 -32.62 -39.28 5.63
CA LEU A 52 -31.34 -38.57 5.52
C LEU A 52 -30.16 -39.45 5.92
N SER A 53 -30.32 -40.33 6.91
CA SER A 53 -29.26 -41.28 7.31
C SER A 53 -28.99 -42.37 6.27
N GLU A 54 -29.94 -42.62 5.36
CA GLU A 54 -29.87 -43.69 4.36
C GLU A 54 -29.50 -43.22 2.96
N MET A 55 -29.09 -41.96 2.77
CA MET A 55 -28.61 -41.50 1.47
C MET A 55 -27.30 -42.24 1.12
N ARG A 56 -27.43 -43.41 0.49
CA ARG A 56 -26.34 -44.22 -0.04
C ARG A 56 -25.74 -43.48 -1.22
N ILE A 57 -24.71 -42.69 -0.94
CA ILE A 57 -23.95 -41.96 -1.95
C ILE A 57 -23.36 -42.98 -2.94
N GLY A 58 -23.79 -42.92 -4.20
CA GLY A 58 -23.37 -43.86 -5.25
C GLY A 58 -21.89 -43.71 -5.60
N ASN A 59 -21.27 -44.73 -6.21
CA ASN A 59 -19.85 -44.63 -6.63
C ASN A 59 -19.60 -43.43 -7.56
N GLY A 60 -20.56 -43.12 -8.45
CA GLY A 60 -20.50 -41.93 -9.31
C GLY A 60 -20.54 -40.61 -8.52
N GLU A 61 -21.43 -40.49 -7.52
CA GLU A 61 -21.51 -39.31 -6.65
C GLU A 61 -20.26 -39.14 -5.80
N LYS A 62 -19.66 -40.23 -5.30
CA LYS A 62 -18.36 -40.18 -4.59
C LYS A 62 -17.26 -39.61 -5.48
N ILE A 63 -17.21 -40.02 -6.75
CA ILE A 63 -16.24 -39.51 -7.73
C ILE A 63 -16.47 -38.01 -7.97
N LEU A 64 -17.72 -37.56 -8.09
CA LEU A 64 -18.07 -36.15 -8.24
C LEU A 64 -17.70 -35.33 -7.00
N ILE A 65 -18.01 -35.82 -5.79
CA ILE A 65 -17.65 -35.13 -4.54
C ILE A 65 -16.11 -35.05 -4.40
N ALA A 66 -15.40 -36.12 -4.69
CA ALA A 66 -13.93 -36.15 -4.63
C ALA A 66 -13.30 -35.18 -5.64
N SER A 67 -13.82 -35.08 -6.87
CA SER A 67 -13.31 -34.13 -7.87
C SER A 67 -13.54 -32.68 -7.44
N VAL A 68 -14.71 -32.37 -6.87
CA VAL A 68 -15.03 -31.04 -6.33
C VAL A 68 -14.10 -30.69 -5.16
N ILE A 69 -13.91 -31.59 -4.19
CA ILE A 69 -13.01 -31.37 -3.04
C ILE A 69 -11.57 -31.15 -3.51
N THR A 70 -11.10 -31.97 -4.46
CA THR A 70 -9.75 -31.86 -5.02
C THR A 70 -9.57 -30.52 -5.73
N GLY A 71 -10.58 -30.06 -6.49
CA GLY A 71 -10.58 -28.74 -7.12
C GLY A 71 -10.45 -27.59 -6.11
N PHE A 72 -11.24 -27.62 -5.03
CA PHE A 72 -11.13 -26.63 -3.95
C PHE A 72 -9.78 -26.65 -3.24
N ALA A 73 -9.21 -27.84 -3.01
CA ALA A 73 -7.90 -28.00 -2.39
C ALA A 73 -6.79 -27.37 -3.25
N ILE A 74 -6.82 -27.60 -4.57
CA ILE A 74 -5.86 -27.01 -5.52
C ILE A 74 -5.96 -25.49 -5.51
N LEU A 75 -7.17 -24.93 -5.57
CA LEU A 75 -7.38 -23.48 -5.50
C LEU A 75 -6.85 -22.91 -4.19
N TYR A 76 -7.15 -23.54 -3.05
CA TYR A 76 -6.65 -23.10 -1.75
C TYR A 76 -5.12 -23.09 -1.68
N ILE A 77 -4.46 -24.14 -2.16
CA ILE A 77 -2.98 -24.22 -2.22
C ILE A 77 -2.41 -23.12 -3.12
N SER A 78 -3.06 -22.84 -4.26
CA SER A 78 -2.66 -21.74 -5.15
C SER A 78 -2.77 -20.38 -4.45
N TYR A 79 -3.87 -20.09 -3.76
CA TYR A 79 -4.02 -18.85 -2.98
C TYR A 79 -3.01 -18.75 -1.83
N ALA A 80 -2.78 -19.85 -1.10
CA ALA A 80 -1.82 -19.89 0.00
C ALA A 80 -0.39 -19.64 -0.48
N SER A 81 0.03 -20.28 -1.58
CA SER A 81 1.35 -20.07 -2.17
C SER A 81 1.54 -18.63 -2.68
N ALA A 82 0.54 -18.04 -3.35
CA ALA A 82 0.57 -16.64 -3.77
C ALA A 82 0.70 -15.68 -2.57
N ALA A 83 -0.04 -15.92 -1.49
CA ALA A 83 0.04 -15.13 -0.26
C ALA A 83 1.44 -15.19 0.38
N ILE A 84 2.06 -16.37 0.42
CA ILE A 84 3.43 -16.56 0.92
C ILE A 84 4.43 -15.78 0.05
N ILE A 85 4.33 -15.88 -1.27
CA ILE A 85 5.22 -15.17 -2.19
C ILE A 85 5.10 -13.64 -2.00
N ILE A 86 3.87 -13.12 -1.92
CA ILE A 86 3.62 -11.69 -1.65
C ILE A 86 4.23 -11.28 -0.31
N SER A 87 4.07 -12.09 0.74
CA SER A 87 4.64 -11.80 2.06
C SER A 87 6.18 -11.69 2.02
N ILE A 88 6.85 -12.59 1.30
CA ILE A 88 8.32 -12.58 1.13
C ILE A 88 8.76 -11.31 0.37
N LEU A 89 8.04 -10.95 -0.70
CA LEU A 89 8.33 -9.74 -1.48
C LEU A 89 8.16 -8.47 -0.62
N LEU A 90 7.11 -8.40 0.20
CA LEU A 90 6.90 -7.30 1.14
C LEU A 90 8.02 -7.21 2.17
N ILE A 91 8.45 -8.34 2.76
CA ILE A 91 9.56 -8.36 3.72
C ILE A 91 10.87 -7.87 3.08
N LYS A 92 11.16 -8.32 1.85
CA LYS A 92 12.34 -7.85 1.09
C LYS A 92 12.26 -6.36 0.80
N LEU A 93 11.09 -5.86 0.39
CA LEU A 93 10.86 -4.44 0.14
C LEU A 93 11.06 -3.61 1.42
N ILE A 94 10.44 -4.00 2.53
CA ILE A 94 10.55 -3.32 3.83
C ILE A 94 12.01 -3.33 4.32
N SER A 95 12.71 -4.46 4.22
CA SER A 95 14.12 -4.57 4.60
C SER A 95 15.02 -3.64 3.77
N LYS A 96 14.78 -3.57 2.45
CA LYS A 96 15.50 -2.66 1.55
C LYS A 96 15.24 -1.18 1.92
N LEU A 97 13.98 -0.82 2.15
CA LEU A 97 13.60 0.54 2.56
C LEU A 97 14.25 0.92 3.91
N ASN A 98 14.26 0.00 4.88
CA ASN A 98 14.90 0.20 6.16
C ASN A 98 16.42 0.40 6.04
N TYR A 99 17.09 -0.38 5.19
CA TYR A 99 18.53 -0.24 4.96
C TYR A 99 18.87 1.13 4.36
N GLU A 100 18.13 1.57 3.34
CA GLU A 100 18.34 2.86 2.69
C GLU A 100 18.08 4.04 3.65
N ASN A 101 16.99 3.96 4.42
CA ASN A 101 16.66 4.96 5.43
C ASN A 101 17.72 5.09 6.52
N ASN A 102 18.41 3.99 6.86
CA ASN A 102 19.47 4.00 7.87
C ASN A 102 20.88 4.08 7.28
N PHE A 103 21.04 4.24 5.96
CA PHE A 103 22.34 4.12 5.29
C PHE A 103 23.43 5.05 5.87
N TRP A 104 23.08 6.31 6.10
CA TRP A 104 23.98 7.30 6.70
C TRP A 104 24.04 7.23 8.22
N ARG A 105 22.92 6.88 8.85
CA ARG A 105 22.86 6.70 10.30
C ARG A 105 23.82 5.59 10.75
N ASN A 106 23.88 4.50 9.99
CA ASN A 106 24.81 3.39 10.21
C ASN A 106 26.28 3.79 9.95
N ARG A 107 26.52 4.91 9.25
CA ARG A 107 27.86 5.47 8.99
C ARG A 107 28.21 6.65 9.93
N GLY A 108 27.42 6.85 10.99
CA GLY A 108 27.69 7.88 12.01
C GLY A 108 27.18 9.28 11.67
N ILE A 109 26.59 9.51 10.49
CA ILE A 109 26.04 10.82 10.13
C ILE A 109 24.61 10.94 10.68
N ARG A 110 24.43 11.88 11.61
CA ARG A 110 23.12 12.16 12.22
C ARG A 110 22.22 12.93 11.25
N GLY A 111 20.92 12.77 11.41
CA GLY A 111 19.91 13.41 10.59
C GLY A 111 18.51 13.17 11.15
N PRO A 112 17.49 13.81 10.59
CA PRO A 112 16.13 13.59 11.03
C PRO A 112 15.66 12.18 10.68
N LYS A 113 14.77 11.64 11.52
CA LYS A 113 14.28 10.26 11.36
C LYS A 113 13.47 10.15 10.06
N PRO A 114 13.88 9.35 9.08
CA PRO A 114 13.10 9.16 7.87
C PRO A 114 11.90 8.25 8.14
N ASN A 115 10.78 8.53 7.48
CA ASN A 115 9.63 7.63 7.37
C ASN A 115 9.99 6.43 6.46
N LEU A 116 9.45 5.24 6.75
CA LEU A 116 9.70 4.01 5.99
C LEU A 116 9.42 4.18 4.49
N PHE A 117 8.29 4.80 4.14
CA PHE A 117 7.83 4.92 2.75
C PHE A 117 8.21 6.25 2.08
N PHE A 118 8.15 7.35 2.83
CA PHE A 118 8.32 8.71 2.28
C PHE A 118 9.60 9.41 2.75
N GLY A 119 10.41 8.75 3.58
CA GLY A 119 11.66 9.31 4.09
C GLY A 119 11.39 10.59 4.88
N SER A 120 12.20 11.61 4.63
CA SER A 120 12.12 12.92 5.27
C SER A 120 11.26 13.90 4.47
N TYR A 121 10.51 13.44 3.45
CA TYR A 121 9.75 14.32 2.55
C TYR A 121 8.75 15.22 3.30
N PHE A 122 7.98 14.68 4.23
CA PHE A 122 6.99 15.45 4.99
C PHE A 122 7.62 16.51 5.91
N GLN A 123 8.90 16.38 6.23
CA GLN A 123 9.60 17.39 7.04
C GLN A 123 9.90 18.66 6.22
N LEU A 124 9.87 18.59 4.89
CA LEU A 124 9.95 19.74 4.00
C LEU A 124 8.61 20.47 3.79
N LYS A 125 7.53 20.09 4.50
CA LYS A 125 6.20 20.72 4.32
C LYS A 125 6.23 22.24 4.49
N ASN A 126 7.06 22.74 5.41
CA ASN A 126 7.22 24.17 5.67
C ASN A 126 8.22 24.87 4.72
N GLY A 127 8.77 24.15 3.75
CA GLY A 127 9.79 24.63 2.81
C GLY A 127 11.22 24.21 3.18
N ILE A 128 12.13 24.38 2.22
CA ILE A 128 13.53 23.94 2.32
C ILE A 128 14.33 24.80 3.31
N LYS A 129 14.11 26.13 3.30
CA LYS A 129 14.86 27.07 4.14
C LYS A 129 14.66 26.83 5.66
N PRO A 130 13.43 26.80 6.21
CA PRO A 130 13.26 26.55 7.65
C PRO A 130 13.75 25.16 8.04
N TYR A 131 13.54 24.17 7.17
CA TYR A 131 14.05 22.81 7.38
C TYR A 131 15.59 22.77 7.48
N ASP A 132 16.31 23.46 6.61
CA ASP A 132 17.77 23.53 6.64
C ASP A 132 18.29 24.19 7.92
N ILE A 133 17.68 25.31 8.33
CA ILE A 133 18.05 26.03 9.56
C ILE A 133 17.80 25.18 10.81
N GLU A 134 16.62 24.56 10.91
CA GLU A 134 16.23 23.74 12.08
C GLU A 134 17.14 22.51 12.23
N ASN A 135 17.38 21.79 11.12
CA ASN A 135 18.22 20.60 11.16
C ASN A 135 19.71 20.94 11.33
N THR A 136 20.19 22.03 10.74
CA THR A 136 21.55 22.50 10.98
C THR A 136 21.76 22.83 12.47
N LYS A 137 20.78 23.46 13.12
CA LYS A 137 20.82 23.73 14.56
C LYS A 137 20.80 22.45 15.41
N LYS A 138 20.06 21.43 14.99
CA LYS A 138 19.84 20.19 15.76
C LYS A 138 20.91 19.12 15.57
N TYR A 139 21.41 18.98 14.34
CA TYR A 139 22.33 17.90 13.94
C TYR A 139 23.73 18.40 13.56
N GLY A 140 23.92 19.72 13.40
CA GLY A 140 25.18 20.34 13.00
C GLY A 140 25.22 20.70 11.52
N SER A 141 26.37 21.22 11.06
CA SER A 141 26.57 21.71 9.69
C SER A 141 26.46 20.64 8.60
N VAL A 142 26.60 19.37 9.00
CA VAL A 142 26.54 18.19 8.15
C VAL A 142 25.50 17.25 8.74
N PHE A 143 24.40 17.04 8.01
CA PHE A 143 23.36 16.10 8.41
C PHE A 143 22.84 15.31 7.20
N SER A 144 22.33 14.11 7.47
CA SER A 144 21.77 13.25 6.43
C SER A 144 20.32 13.62 6.11
N TYR A 145 19.94 13.53 4.84
CA TYR A 145 18.56 13.63 4.39
C TYR A 145 18.26 12.50 3.42
N VAL A 146 17.10 11.84 3.61
CA VAL A 146 16.63 10.76 2.75
C VAL A 146 15.28 11.18 2.17
N SER A 147 15.21 11.33 0.85
CA SER A 147 13.96 11.59 0.12
C SER A 147 13.67 10.45 -0.83
N PHE A 148 12.38 10.12 -1.00
CA PHE A 148 11.93 9.14 -1.97
C PHE A 148 11.36 9.77 -3.26
N ILE A 149 11.49 11.09 -3.44
CA ILE A 149 11.03 11.78 -4.65
C ILE A 149 12.21 12.04 -5.59
N GLU A 150 12.67 10.99 -6.25
CA GLU A 150 13.32 11.13 -7.55
C GLU A 150 12.47 10.34 -8.55
N ASN A 151 11.59 11.03 -9.27
CA ASN A 151 10.75 10.47 -10.35
C ASN A 151 11.57 10.14 -11.61
N ASN A 152 12.83 9.75 -11.47
CA ASN A 152 13.61 9.25 -12.59
C ASN A 152 13.33 7.76 -12.72
N LEU A 153 12.38 7.48 -13.61
CA LEU A 153 12.00 6.17 -14.12
C LEU A 153 13.15 5.35 -14.76
N ASP A 154 14.40 5.76 -14.63
CA ASP A 154 15.56 4.94 -14.99
C ASP A 154 16.01 4.14 -13.76
N PHE A 155 15.70 2.85 -13.82
CA PHE A 155 15.71 1.82 -12.78
C PHE A 155 17.08 1.50 -12.14
N TYR A 156 18.03 2.42 -12.17
CA TYR A 156 19.37 2.26 -11.57
C TYR A 156 19.87 3.51 -10.82
N SER A 157 18.94 4.34 -10.35
CA SER A 157 19.30 5.44 -9.46
C SER A 157 19.68 4.86 -8.09
N MET A 158 20.99 4.65 -7.89
CA MET A 158 21.58 4.61 -6.56
C MET A 158 20.95 5.75 -5.76
N LYS A 159 20.08 5.41 -4.82
CA LYS A 159 19.41 6.33 -3.91
C LYS A 159 20.48 7.07 -3.12
N LYS A 160 20.91 8.21 -3.65
CA LYS A 160 21.94 9.04 -3.05
C LYS A 160 21.26 9.82 -1.95
N ALA A 161 21.30 9.27 -0.75
CA ALA A 161 21.10 10.09 0.40
C ALA A 161 22.22 11.17 0.34
N THR A 162 21.82 12.41 0.15
CA THR A 162 22.74 13.49 -0.17
C THR A 162 23.20 14.10 1.14
N ILE A 163 24.51 14.23 1.34
CA ILE A 163 25.05 14.98 2.47
C ILE A 163 24.71 16.45 2.21
N TYR A 164 23.77 17.00 2.98
CA TYR A 164 23.57 18.44 3.01
C TYR A 164 24.75 19.03 3.77
N THR A 165 25.61 19.73 3.03
CA THR A 165 26.64 20.57 3.64
C THR A 165 26.13 21.99 3.50
N SER A 166 25.76 22.63 4.60
CA SER A 166 25.44 24.08 4.62
C SER A 166 26.54 24.95 3.99
N ILE A 167 27.77 24.41 3.88
CA ILE A 167 28.96 25.06 3.33
C ILE A 167 29.04 24.97 1.78
N SER A 168 28.12 24.30 1.08
CA SER A 168 28.22 24.12 -0.39
C SER A 168 28.20 25.40 -1.24
N LEU A 169 27.94 26.58 -0.66
CA LEU A 169 28.15 27.84 -1.38
C LEU A 169 29.63 28.28 -1.45
N LYS A 170 30.51 27.77 -0.57
CA LYS A 170 31.92 28.20 -0.53
C LYS A 170 32.83 27.41 -1.49
N ARG A 171 32.39 26.26 -1.99
CA ARG A 171 33.12 25.44 -2.98
C ARG A 171 32.28 25.28 -4.25
N ALA A 172 32.22 26.32 -5.06
CA ALA A 172 31.60 26.32 -6.39
C ALA A 172 32.28 25.38 -7.41
N GLU A 173 33.26 24.57 -6.99
CA GLU A 173 33.96 23.59 -7.85
C GLU A 173 33.38 22.18 -7.76
N ILE A 174 32.47 21.90 -6.83
CA ILE A 174 31.71 20.65 -6.90
C ILE A 174 30.77 20.84 -8.10
N PRO A 175 30.95 20.13 -9.23
CA PRO A 175 29.97 20.19 -10.31
C PRO A 175 28.66 19.84 -9.62
N ILE A 176 27.69 20.76 -9.67
CA ILE A 176 26.38 20.46 -9.13
C ILE A 176 25.91 19.29 -10.00
N ILE A 177 26.10 18.07 -9.50
CA ILE A 177 25.72 16.84 -10.20
C ILE A 177 24.22 16.80 -10.05
N ASN A 178 23.53 17.69 -10.75
CA ASN A 178 22.10 17.75 -10.87
C ASN A 178 21.71 16.53 -11.71
N ASN A 179 21.71 15.38 -11.05
CA ASN A 179 21.07 14.14 -11.50
C ASN A 179 19.55 14.22 -11.38
N VAL A 180 18.98 15.41 -11.11
CA VAL A 180 17.55 15.72 -11.27
C VAL A 180 17.18 15.80 -12.76
N VAL A 181 17.66 14.86 -13.57
CA VAL A 181 17.27 14.70 -14.97
C VAL A 181 16.05 13.80 -14.99
N GLY A 182 14.88 14.40 -14.87
CA GLY A 182 13.72 13.79 -15.51
C GLY A 182 14.05 13.67 -16.99
N ASN A 183 14.15 12.43 -17.50
CA ASN A 183 14.43 12.12 -18.91
C ASN A 183 13.41 12.76 -19.89
N ASN A 184 12.37 13.40 -19.35
CA ASN A 184 11.44 14.20 -20.13
C ASN A 184 12.06 15.54 -20.57
N LYS A 185 12.78 15.51 -21.71
CA LYS A 185 13.30 16.71 -22.41
C LYS A 185 12.22 17.76 -22.72
N ARG A 186 10.93 17.40 -22.69
CA ARG A 186 9.80 18.33 -22.92
C ARG A 186 9.37 19.11 -21.68
N SER A 187 9.82 18.73 -20.48
CA SER A 187 9.42 19.42 -19.25
C SER A 187 10.03 20.83 -19.16
N LEU A 188 9.28 21.80 -18.62
CA LEU A 188 9.85 23.11 -18.27
C LEU A 188 11.04 22.97 -17.30
N ARG A 189 11.00 21.96 -16.41
CA ARG A 189 12.04 21.70 -15.42
C ARG A 189 13.37 21.32 -16.07
N SER A 190 13.35 20.59 -17.20
CA SER A 190 14.57 20.21 -17.92
C SER A 190 15.21 21.37 -18.67
N LYS A 191 14.51 22.52 -18.78
CA LYS A 191 15.01 23.76 -19.39
C LYS A 191 15.57 24.76 -18.37
N LEU A 192 15.44 24.48 -17.07
CA LEU A 192 15.97 25.36 -16.03
C LEU A 192 17.50 25.38 -16.10
N MET A 193 18.10 26.58 -16.05
CA MET A 193 19.56 26.75 -16.14
C MET A 193 20.32 25.88 -15.15
N PHE A 194 19.81 25.72 -13.92
CA PHE A 194 20.47 24.86 -12.94
C PHE A 194 20.44 23.37 -13.31
N VAL A 195 19.50 22.91 -14.12
CA VAL A 195 19.36 21.48 -14.50
C VAL A 195 20.19 21.13 -15.75
N LEU A 196 20.45 22.10 -16.62
CA LEU A 196 21.24 21.92 -17.85
C LEU A 196 22.66 21.43 -17.54
N ARG A 197 23.26 20.69 -18.48
CA ARG A 197 24.60 20.10 -18.35
C ARG A 197 25.58 20.69 -19.35
N ASP A 198 26.85 20.59 -19.00
CA ASP A 198 28.01 20.69 -19.88
C ASP A 198 28.00 21.92 -20.81
N ASP A 199 27.99 21.67 -22.12
CA ASP A 199 28.01 22.64 -23.20
C ASP A 199 26.71 23.47 -23.26
N ILE A 200 25.54 22.83 -23.17
CA ILE A 200 24.24 23.51 -23.20
C ILE A 200 24.12 24.50 -22.04
N TRP A 201 24.54 24.09 -20.83
CA TRP A 201 24.61 25.00 -19.68
C TRP A 201 25.57 26.16 -19.93
N ARG A 202 26.75 25.87 -20.49
CA ARG A 202 27.79 26.87 -20.75
C ARG A 202 27.34 27.89 -21.80
N GLU A 203 26.67 27.42 -22.85
CA GLU A 203 26.10 28.25 -23.91
C GLU A 203 25.00 29.16 -23.37
N ILE A 204 24.02 28.59 -22.66
CA ILE A 204 22.92 29.37 -22.06
C ILE A 204 23.47 30.35 -21.02
N ARG A 205 24.45 29.96 -20.21
CA ARG A 205 25.13 30.87 -19.27
C ARG A 205 25.81 32.03 -19.99
N ARG A 206 26.56 31.76 -21.05
CA ARG A 206 27.25 32.79 -21.84
C ARG A 206 26.27 33.76 -22.49
N SER A 207 25.13 33.25 -22.97
CA SER A 207 24.07 34.08 -23.57
C SER A 207 23.36 34.96 -22.54
N ILE A 208 23.07 34.43 -21.35
CA ILE A 208 22.28 35.13 -20.32
C ILE A 208 23.14 36.08 -19.46
N SER A 209 24.41 35.76 -19.20
CA SER A 209 25.27 36.53 -18.28
C SER A 209 25.41 38.03 -18.62
N PRO A 210 25.53 38.45 -19.89
CA PRO A 210 25.60 39.87 -20.27
C PRO A 210 24.35 40.68 -19.91
N THR A 211 23.22 40.04 -19.62
CA THR A 211 21.98 40.70 -19.17
C THR A 211 22.05 41.10 -17.70
N PHE A 212 22.82 40.36 -16.90
CA PHE A 212 23.02 40.61 -15.46
C PHE A 212 24.27 41.47 -15.19
N SER A 213 24.70 42.30 -16.14
CA SER A 213 25.81 43.23 -15.92
C SER A 213 25.41 44.29 -14.88
N THR A 214 26.39 44.80 -14.12
CA THR A 214 26.15 45.85 -13.11
C THR A 214 25.45 47.08 -13.69
N ALA A 215 25.80 47.50 -14.91
CA ALA A 215 25.16 48.61 -15.60
C ALA A 215 23.68 48.34 -15.89
N LYS A 216 23.33 47.15 -16.40
CA LYS A 216 21.93 46.78 -16.66
C LYS A 216 21.14 46.57 -15.36
N LEU A 217 21.75 45.96 -14.35
CA LEU A 217 21.14 45.77 -13.03
C LEU A 217 20.83 47.10 -12.36
N LYS A 218 21.72 48.11 -12.48
CA LYS A 218 21.41 49.46 -12.02
C LYS A 218 20.15 49.98 -12.71
N ASN A 219 20.03 49.88 -14.03
CA ASN A 219 18.82 50.37 -14.74
C ASN A 219 17.50 49.70 -14.28
N VAL A 220 17.54 48.48 -13.75
CA VAL A 220 16.34 47.77 -13.24
C VAL A 220 16.12 48.00 -11.75
N CYS A 221 17.20 48.07 -10.96
CA CYS A 221 17.14 48.23 -9.50
C CYS A 221 17.12 49.70 -9.04
N THR A 222 17.40 50.66 -9.92
CA THR A 222 17.27 52.09 -9.60
C THR A 222 15.79 52.45 -9.68
N ILE A 223 15.06 52.11 -8.61
CA ILE A 223 13.89 52.84 -8.13
C ILE A 223 14.38 53.74 -7.00
#